data_AF-A0A9D1AS99-F1
#
_entry.id   AF-A0A9D1AS99-F1
#
_cell.length_a   1.000
_cell.length_b   1.000
_cell.length_c   1.000
_cell.angle_alpha   90.00
_cell.angle_beta   90.00
_cell.angle_gamma   90.00
#
_symmetry.space_group_name_H-M   'P 1'
#
loop_
_entity.id
_entity.type
_entity.pdbx_description
1 polymer ?
#
loop_
_entity_poly.entity_id
_entity_poly.type
_entity_poly.pdbx_seq_one_letter_code
_entity_poly.pdbx_strand_id
1 'polypeptide(L)'
;MLWILTYPLLAGTPVVFDGGSGAEVVSAVAARTGLPPSQLSAVSLDTLLQATPEVLGDAVMRRCARSSSSNEVVRTDLTRAEIAWAQADALNTMDHLDLAVARLGCLTEVVEPRVASRVFLLRGALLAQRGDTDAARNEFRTARFLDPAVAWRDDLPGEGRVVFEAPAPPEILASVRVLPSDNASGPWIDGVELDDELRVPEGLHLAQYSSVAGIQSAWLSVGGDTLLVLPGNFHRPVVQRMAVPEDQGAVEALLAAALPEMRAAYVAHGGGLWLITRDGHDTTTTEIDPLPPPEPEPEGRGRKKKKKEKGKTRRG
;
A
#
# COMPACT_ATOMS: atom_id res chain seq x y z
N MET A 1 18.32 38.79 4.91
CA MET A 1 18.71 37.97 3.76
C MET A 1 17.48 37.15 3.40
N LEU A 2 16.66 37.68 2.48
CA LEU A 2 15.34 37.15 2.15
C LEU A 2 15.55 35.97 1.19
N TRP A 3 15.54 34.74 1.70
CA TRP A 3 15.49 33.55 0.86
C TRP A 3 14.11 33.51 0.21
N ILE A 4 13.99 34.05 -1.00
CA ILE A 4 12.85 33.78 -1.87
C ILE A 4 13.03 32.34 -2.33
N LEU A 5 12.58 31.40 -1.52
CA LEU A 5 12.39 30.02 -1.92
C LEU A 5 11.36 30.06 -3.04
N THR A 6 11.82 29.91 -4.28
CA THR A 6 10.98 29.55 -5.42
C THR A 6 10.44 28.16 -5.16
N TYR A 7 9.36 28.10 -4.37
CA TYR A 7 8.59 26.88 -4.22
C TYR A 7 7.96 26.57 -5.59
N PRO A 8 8.18 25.37 -6.15
CA PRO A 8 7.38 24.94 -7.29
C PRO A 8 5.91 25.10 -6.90
N LEU A 9 5.08 25.63 -7.81
CA LEU A 9 3.65 25.79 -7.59
C LEU A 9 3.04 24.41 -7.33
N LEU A 10 2.92 24.03 -6.06
CA LEU A 10 2.22 22.85 -5.60
C LEU A 10 0.72 23.16 -5.65
N ALA A 11 0.16 23.16 -6.85
CA ALA A 11 -1.28 23.30 -7.00
C ALA A 11 -1.95 22.01 -6.47
N GLY A 12 -2.75 22.15 -5.41
CA GLY A 12 -3.57 21.07 -4.87
C GLY A 12 -2.89 20.20 -3.82
N THR A 13 -2.03 20.77 -2.97
CA THR A 13 -1.45 20.05 -1.82
C THR A 13 -2.57 19.48 -0.93
N PRO A 14 -2.64 18.15 -0.73
CA PRO A 14 -3.64 17.54 0.12
C PRO A 14 -3.57 18.04 1.56
N VAL A 15 -4.74 18.32 2.14
CA VAL A 15 -4.93 18.59 3.57
C VAL A 15 -5.82 17.48 4.10
N VAL A 16 -5.19 16.55 4.80
CA VAL A 16 -5.80 15.36 5.37
C VAL A 16 -6.39 15.69 6.71
N PHE A 17 -7.65 15.31 6.91
CA PHE A 17 -8.38 15.61 8.12
C PHE A 17 -9.28 14.47 8.54
N ASP A 18 -9.58 14.43 9.83
CA ASP A 18 -10.50 13.48 10.41
C ASP A 18 -11.70 14.20 11.08
N GLY A 19 -12.83 14.23 10.37
CA GLY A 19 -14.06 14.90 10.80
C GLY A 19 -14.10 16.41 10.52
N GLY A 20 -15.29 17.02 10.69
CA GLY A 20 -15.52 18.44 10.36
C GLY A 20 -15.69 18.71 8.87
N SER A 21 -15.71 19.98 8.46
CA SER A 21 -15.82 20.35 7.05
C SER A 21 -14.44 20.59 6.43
N GLY A 22 -14.22 20.07 5.21
CA GLY A 22 -12.95 20.27 4.50
C GLY A 22 -12.61 21.75 4.26
N ALA A 23 -13.61 22.61 4.08
CA ALA A 23 -13.42 24.04 3.90
C ALA A 23 -12.86 24.74 5.15
N GLU A 24 -13.36 24.38 6.35
CA GLU A 24 -12.85 24.91 7.62
C GLU A 24 -11.41 24.47 7.85
N VAL A 25 -11.09 23.20 7.61
CA VAL A 25 -9.73 22.68 7.77
C VAL A 25 -8.76 23.35 6.79
N VAL A 26 -9.13 23.47 5.51
CA VAL A 26 -8.31 24.18 4.51
C VAL A 26 -8.09 25.64 4.92
N SER A 27 -9.13 26.33 5.41
CA SER A 27 -8.99 27.70 5.90
C SER A 27 -8.05 27.79 7.10
N ALA A 28 -8.11 26.83 8.03
CA ALA A 28 -7.23 26.80 9.20
C ALA A 28 -5.77 26.54 8.81
N VAL A 29 -5.52 25.60 7.89
CA VAL A 29 -4.17 25.31 7.37
C VAL A 29 -3.63 26.48 6.57
N ALA A 30 -4.44 27.11 5.71
CA ALA A 30 -4.06 28.32 4.98
C ALA A 30 -3.66 29.46 5.93
N ALA A 31 -4.45 29.70 7.00
CA ALA A 31 -4.13 30.72 7.99
C ALA A 31 -2.82 30.43 8.73
N ARG A 32 -2.52 29.16 9.05
CA ARG A 32 -1.31 28.76 9.78
C ARG A 32 -0.05 28.73 8.91
N THR A 33 -0.18 28.38 7.64
CA THR A 33 0.96 28.21 6.71
C THR A 33 1.20 29.44 5.84
N GLY A 34 0.24 30.35 5.73
CA GLY A 34 0.25 31.47 4.79
C GLY A 34 -0.01 31.09 3.33
N LEU A 35 -0.31 29.81 3.04
CA LEU A 35 -0.63 29.36 1.69
C LEU A 35 -2.03 29.82 1.27
N PRO A 36 -2.23 30.20 -0.01
CA PRO A 36 -3.56 30.47 -0.53
C PRO A 36 -4.46 29.22 -0.42
N PRO A 37 -5.72 29.33 0.05
CA PRO A 37 -6.64 28.19 0.12
C PRO A 37 -6.81 27.44 -1.22
N SER A 38 -6.67 28.14 -2.36
CA SER A 38 -6.76 27.55 -3.70
C SER A 38 -5.59 26.62 -4.07
N GLN A 39 -4.51 26.61 -3.29
CA GLN A 39 -3.40 25.67 -3.44
C GLN A 39 -3.57 24.41 -2.58
N LEU A 40 -4.59 24.37 -1.73
CA LEU A 40 -4.86 23.28 -0.81
C LEU A 40 -6.09 22.49 -1.28
N SER A 41 -6.06 21.17 -1.12
CA SER A 41 -7.18 20.29 -1.44
C SER A 41 -7.55 19.45 -0.23
N ALA A 42 -8.78 19.57 0.27
CA ALA A 42 -9.20 18.81 1.45
C ALA A 42 -9.40 17.33 1.09
N VAL A 43 -8.79 16.42 1.85
CA VAL A 43 -8.94 14.97 1.71
C VAL A 43 -9.39 14.40 3.05
N SER A 44 -10.59 13.80 3.11
CA SER A 44 -11.08 13.19 4.34
C SER A 44 -10.32 11.89 4.64
N LEU A 45 -10.16 11.55 5.92
CA LEU A 45 -9.62 10.27 6.33
C LEU A 45 -10.41 9.10 5.72
N ASP A 46 -11.74 9.20 5.65
CA ASP A 46 -12.57 8.16 5.02
C ASP A 46 -12.20 7.91 3.55
N THR A 47 -11.79 8.95 2.82
CA THR A 47 -11.30 8.81 1.44
C THR A 47 -10.02 7.98 1.40
N LEU A 48 -9.11 8.20 2.36
CA LEU A 48 -7.88 7.41 2.47
C LEU A 48 -8.17 5.96 2.87
N LEU A 49 -9.05 5.73 3.83
CA LEU A 49 -9.41 4.39 4.31
C LEU A 49 -10.16 3.55 3.27
N GLN A 50 -10.83 4.21 2.31
CA GLN A 50 -11.47 3.55 1.16
C GLN A 50 -10.50 3.30 -0.01
N ALA A 51 -9.27 3.80 0.08
CA ALA A 51 -8.27 3.52 -0.94
C ALA A 51 -8.00 2.02 -1.03
N THR A 52 -7.67 1.57 -2.23
CA THR A 52 -7.34 0.16 -2.45
C THR A 52 -6.00 -0.16 -1.80
N PRO A 53 -5.79 -1.40 -1.33
CA PRO A 53 -4.48 -1.85 -0.88
C PRO A 53 -3.39 -1.57 -1.91
N GLU A 54 -2.20 -1.26 -1.40
CA GLU A 54 -1.04 -0.88 -2.19
C GLU A 54 0.23 -1.47 -1.55
N VAL A 55 1.28 -1.62 -2.36
CA VAL A 55 2.59 -2.08 -1.89
C VAL A 55 3.61 -0.96 -2.03
N LEU A 56 4.42 -0.75 -1.00
CA LEU A 56 5.55 0.17 -1.00
C LEU A 56 6.86 -0.65 -0.96
N GLY A 57 7.91 -0.18 -1.62
CA GLY A 57 9.19 -0.89 -1.71
C GLY A 57 9.33 -1.70 -3.00
N ASP A 58 10.11 -2.78 -2.96
CA ASP A 58 10.44 -3.58 -4.15
C ASP A 58 9.48 -4.76 -4.32
N ALA A 59 8.21 -4.43 -4.54
CA ALA A 59 7.19 -5.40 -4.92
C ALA A 59 6.14 -4.78 -5.85
N VAL A 60 5.47 -5.63 -6.62
CA VAL A 60 4.35 -5.25 -7.48
C VAL A 60 3.15 -6.10 -7.14
N MET A 61 2.01 -5.46 -6.85
CA MET A 61 0.76 -6.15 -6.58
C MET A 61 -0.19 -6.07 -7.76
N ARG A 62 -0.59 -7.23 -8.30
CA ARG A 62 -1.58 -7.37 -9.36
C ARG A 62 -2.87 -7.94 -8.78
N ARG A 63 -3.86 -7.06 -8.65
CA ARG A 63 -5.21 -7.40 -8.22
C ARG A 63 -5.95 -8.22 -9.28
N CYS A 64 -6.88 -9.06 -8.84
CA CYS A 64 -7.79 -9.72 -9.75
C CYS A 64 -8.77 -8.72 -10.39
N ALA A 65 -8.92 -8.82 -11.71
CA ALA A 65 -9.90 -8.05 -12.49
C ALA A 65 -11.10 -8.90 -12.97
N ARG A 66 -11.18 -10.16 -12.52
CA ARG A 66 -12.23 -11.12 -12.88
C ARG A 66 -13.24 -11.25 -11.73
N SER A 67 -14.30 -12.03 -11.97
CA SER A 67 -15.22 -12.44 -10.92
C SER A 67 -14.49 -13.20 -9.81
N SER A 68 -14.97 -13.04 -8.57
CA SER A 68 -14.53 -13.82 -7.41
C SER A 68 -14.56 -15.33 -7.66
N SER A 69 -13.67 -16.06 -7.00
CA SER A 69 -13.56 -17.51 -7.06
C SER A 69 -13.48 -18.13 -5.66
N SER A 70 -13.65 -19.45 -5.60
CA SER A 70 -13.48 -20.27 -4.39
C SER A 70 -12.42 -21.36 -4.61
N ASN A 71 -11.94 -21.95 -3.52
CA ASN A 71 -11.07 -23.12 -3.50
C ASN A 71 -11.75 -24.31 -4.19
N GLU A 72 -13.07 -24.47 -4.05
CA GLU A 72 -13.83 -25.53 -4.74
C GLU A 72 -13.74 -25.41 -6.26
N VAL A 73 -13.83 -24.19 -6.79
CA VAL A 73 -13.71 -23.94 -8.22
C VAL A 73 -12.28 -24.22 -8.70
N VAL A 74 -11.26 -23.83 -7.92
CA VAL A 74 -9.85 -24.15 -8.22
C VAL A 74 -9.61 -25.67 -8.21
N ARG A 75 -10.13 -26.39 -7.20
CA ARG A 75 -10.09 -27.87 -7.13
C ARG A 75 -10.76 -28.53 -8.35
N THR A 76 -11.85 -27.95 -8.84
CA THR A 76 -12.55 -28.43 -10.02
C THR A 76 -11.68 -28.30 -11.27
N ASP A 77 -11.00 -27.17 -11.47
CA ASP A 77 -10.08 -27.01 -12.60
C ASP A 77 -8.86 -27.92 -12.49
N LEU A 78 -8.29 -28.05 -11.27
CA LEU A 78 -7.19 -28.98 -11.04
C LEU A 78 -7.59 -30.42 -11.39
N THR A 79 -8.76 -30.88 -10.94
CA THR A 79 -9.30 -32.21 -11.29
C THR A 79 -9.41 -32.38 -12.81
N ARG A 80 -9.91 -31.36 -13.53
CA ARG A 80 -10.00 -31.40 -15.00
C ARG A 80 -8.63 -31.44 -15.67
N ALA A 81 -7.66 -30.68 -15.15
CA ALA A 81 -6.28 -30.70 -15.63
C ALA A 81 -5.66 -32.09 -15.44
N GLU A 82 -5.86 -32.73 -14.29
CA GLU A 82 -5.36 -34.08 -14.00
C GLU A 82 -6.03 -35.15 -14.88
N ILE A 83 -7.32 -35.02 -15.19
CA ILE A 83 -8.01 -35.91 -16.14
C ILE A 83 -7.43 -35.74 -17.55
N ALA A 84 -7.27 -34.50 -18.03
CA ALA A 84 -6.66 -34.22 -19.32
C ALA A 84 -5.21 -34.73 -19.39
N TRP A 85 -4.46 -34.61 -18.29
CA TRP A 85 -3.10 -35.12 -18.15
C TRP A 85 -3.05 -36.64 -18.32
N ALA A 86 -3.93 -37.37 -17.63
CA ALA A 86 -4.04 -38.81 -17.73
C ALA A 86 -4.42 -39.29 -19.15
N GLN A 87 -5.04 -38.42 -19.96
CA GLN A 87 -5.40 -38.66 -21.36
C GLN A 87 -4.32 -38.20 -22.36
N ALA A 88 -3.17 -37.73 -21.86
CA ALA A 88 -2.09 -37.14 -22.65
C ALA A 88 -2.52 -35.90 -23.48
N ASP A 89 -3.52 -35.16 -23.02
CA ASP A 89 -4.00 -33.93 -23.66
C ASP A 89 -3.33 -32.69 -23.03
N ALA A 90 -2.08 -32.44 -23.46
CA ALA A 90 -1.24 -31.38 -22.90
C ALA A 90 -1.81 -29.96 -23.10
N LEU A 91 -2.66 -29.74 -24.11
CA LEU A 91 -3.28 -28.43 -24.34
C LEU A 91 -4.37 -28.18 -23.30
N ASN A 92 -5.32 -29.10 -23.16
CA ASN A 92 -6.39 -28.96 -22.18
C ASN A 92 -5.87 -28.98 -20.73
N THR A 93 -4.81 -29.74 -20.44
CA THR A 93 -4.16 -29.66 -19.13
C THR A 93 -3.65 -28.25 -18.86
N MET A 94 -2.92 -27.63 -19.81
CA MET A 94 -2.40 -26.28 -19.63
C MET A 94 -3.52 -25.24 -19.48
N ASP A 95 -4.55 -25.30 -20.32
CA ASP A 95 -5.68 -24.37 -20.27
C ASP A 95 -6.40 -24.41 -18.91
N HIS A 96 -6.61 -25.60 -18.35
CA HIS A 96 -7.21 -25.75 -17.02
C HIS A 96 -6.28 -25.27 -15.90
N LEU A 97 -4.96 -25.49 -16.00
CA LEU A 97 -4.00 -24.98 -15.02
C LEU A 97 -3.90 -23.45 -15.07
N ASP A 98 -3.87 -22.83 -16.25
CA ASP A 98 -3.86 -21.38 -16.40
C ASP A 98 -5.16 -20.76 -15.85
N LEU A 99 -6.30 -21.42 -16.05
CA LEU A 99 -7.57 -21.00 -15.45
C LEU A 99 -7.53 -21.11 -13.91
N ALA A 100 -6.97 -22.20 -13.37
CA ALA A 100 -6.81 -22.37 -11.93
C ALA A 100 -5.90 -21.27 -11.33
N VAL A 101 -4.77 -20.96 -11.96
CA VAL A 101 -3.88 -19.85 -11.54
C VAL A 101 -4.59 -18.50 -11.61
N ALA A 102 -5.34 -18.24 -12.68
CA ALA A 102 -6.12 -16.99 -12.76
C ALA A 102 -7.16 -16.89 -11.64
N ARG A 103 -7.79 -18.01 -11.25
CA ARG A 103 -8.79 -18.09 -10.18
C ARG A 103 -8.20 -18.01 -8.78
N LEU A 104 -6.99 -18.53 -8.56
CA LEU A 104 -6.23 -18.34 -7.30
C LEU A 104 -6.08 -16.86 -6.97
N GLY A 105 -5.73 -16.03 -7.96
CA GLY A 105 -5.63 -14.58 -7.78
C GLY A 105 -6.95 -13.88 -7.43
N CYS A 106 -8.10 -14.56 -7.56
CA CYS A 106 -9.45 -14.04 -7.37
C CYS A 106 -10.18 -14.70 -6.19
N LEU A 107 -9.49 -15.44 -5.32
CA LEU A 107 -10.11 -16.14 -4.20
C LEU A 107 -10.72 -15.18 -3.17
N THR A 108 -11.87 -15.58 -2.61
CA THR A 108 -12.55 -14.89 -1.49
C THR A 108 -12.47 -15.65 -0.17
N GLU A 109 -11.52 -16.58 -0.06
CA GLU A 109 -11.24 -17.42 1.10
C GLU A 109 -9.73 -17.71 1.14
N VAL A 110 -9.20 -18.10 2.30
CA VAL A 110 -7.77 -18.45 2.42
C VAL A 110 -7.46 -19.61 1.48
N VAL A 111 -6.37 -19.49 0.73
CA VAL A 111 -5.94 -20.50 -0.25
C VAL A 111 -5.67 -21.84 0.45
N GLU A 112 -6.07 -22.94 -0.20
CA GLU A 112 -5.63 -24.28 0.19
C GLU A 112 -4.22 -24.55 -0.36
N PRO A 113 -3.15 -24.48 0.45
CA PRO A 113 -1.78 -24.38 -0.09
C PRO A 113 -1.37 -25.63 -0.88
N ARG A 114 -1.83 -26.81 -0.46
CA ARG A 114 -1.58 -28.07 -1.17
C ARG A 114 -2.24 -28.13 -2.55
N VAL A 115 -3.44 -27.57 -2.70
CA VAL A 115 -4.14 -27.52 -3.99
C VAL A 115 -3.43 -26.56 -4.93
N ALA A 116 -3.10 -25.36 -4.44
CA ALA A 116 -2.35 -24.38 -5.21
C ALA A 116 -0.97 -24.92 -5.61
N SER A 117 -0.22 -25.51 -4.66
CA SER A 117 1.08 -26.15 -4.93
C SER A 117 0.98 -27.20 -6.03
N ARG A 118 -0.06 -28.05 -6.00
CA ARG A 118 -0.29 -29.07 -7.01
C ARG A 118 -0.54 -28.48 -8.41
N VAL A 119 -1.27 -27.36 -8.51
CA VAL A 119 -1.47 -26.62 -9.77
C VAL A 119 -0.11 -26.19 -10.34
N PHE A 120 0.71 -25.52 -9.54
CA PHE A 120 2.05 -25.04 -9.96
C PHE A 120 3.01 -26.20 -10.29
N LEU A 121 2.98 -27.31 -9.54
CA LEU A 121 3.78 -28.51 -9.83
C LEU A 121 3.45 -29.10 -11.20
N LEU A 122 2.15 -29.26 -11.53
CA LEU A 122 1.73 -29.80 -12.83
C LEU A 122 2.09 -28.86 -13.98
N ARG A 123 1.92 -27.55 -13.77
CA ARG A 123 2.25 -26.53 -14.77
C ARG A 123 3.75 -26.49 -15.05
N GLY A 124 4.58 -26.54 -14.00
CA GLY A 124 6.03 -26.67 -14.13
C GLY A 124 6.47 -27.94 -14.86
N ALA A 125 5.82 -29.08 -14.59
CA ALA A 125 6.11 -30.34 -15.28
C ALA A 125 5.84 -30.26 -16.79
N LEU A 126 4.72 -29.65 -17.20
CA LEU A 126 4.40 -29.40 -18.61
C LEU A 126 5.40 -28.45 -19.28
N LEU A 127 5.81 -27.38 -18.60
CA LEU A 127 6.78 -26.43 -19.13
C LEU A 127 8.14 -27.09 -19.34
N ALA A 128 8.60 -27.90 -18.38
CA ALA A 128 9.85 -28.63 -18.49
C ALA A 128 9.81 -29.65 -19.65
N GLN A 129 8.69 -30.36 -19.84
CA GLN A 129 8.50 -31.27 -20.96
C GLN A 129 8.59 -30.55 -22.32
N ARG A 130 8.18 -29.28 -22.39
CA ARG A 130 8.30 -28.43 -23.59
C ARG A 130 9.69 -27.79 -23.75
N GLY A 131 10.61 -28.06 -22.83
CA GLY A 131 11.96 -27.47 -22.82
C GLY A 131 12.06 -26.08 -22.20
N ASP A 132 10.96 -25.52 -21.67
CA ASP A 132 10.95 -24.22 -21.00
C ASP A 132 11.40 -24.36 -19.54
N THR A 133 12.70 -24.55 -19.38
CA THR A 133 13.34 -24.86 -18.10
C THR A 133 13.23 -23.71 -17.10
N ASP A 134 13.31 -22.46 -17.58
CA ASP A 134 13.28 -21.29 -16.71
C ASP A 134 11.87 -21.03 -16.17
N ALA A 135 10.84 -21.12 -17.03
CA ALA A 135 9.47 -21.02 -16.58
C ALA A 135 9.12 -22.18 -15.63
N ALA A 136 9.51 -23.41 -15.97
CA ALA A 136 9.29 -24.58 -15.11
C ALA A 136 9.92 -24.39 -13.71
N ARG A 137 11.15 -23.87 -13.65
CA ARG A 137 11.85 -23.59 -12.40
C ARG A 137 11.07 -22.60 -11.54
N ASN A 138 10.50 -21.55 -12.13
CA ASN A 138 9.69 -20.58 -11.41
C ASN A 138 8.39 -21.21 -10.87
N GLU A 139 7.69 -22.03 -11.66
CA GLU A 139 6.49 -22.72 -11.17
C GLU A 139 6.81 -23.71 -10.03
N PHE A 140 7.90 -24.49 -10.15
CA PHE A 140 8.32 -25.41 -9.09
C PHE A 140 8.74 -24.68 -7.82
N ARG A 141 9.34 -23.50 -7.95
CA ARG A 141 9.67 -22.64 -6.82
C ARG A 141 8.39 -22.21 -6.10
N THR A 142 7.40 -21.67 -6.82
CA THR A 142 6.10 -21.30 -6.24
C THR A 142 5.39 -22.51 -5.60
N ALA A 143 5.44 -23.69 -6.23
CA ALA A 143 4.87 -24.91 -5.67
C ALA A 143 5.46 -25.26 -4.28
N ARG A 144 6.77 -25.09 -4.10
CA ARG A 144 7.46 -25.36 -2.82
C ARG A 144 7.16 -24.34 -1.74
N PHE A 145 6.96 -23.08 -2.11
CA PHE A 145 6.57 -22.05 -1.14
C PHE A 145 5.17 -22.31 -0.59
N LEU A 146 4.24 -22.70 -1.47
CA LEU A 146 2.88 -23.07 -1.06
C LEU A 146 2.85 -24.37 -0.24
N ASP A 147 3.65 -25.37 -0.60
CA ASP A 147 3.75 -26.62 0.16
C ASP A 147 5.21 -27.08 0.23
N PRO A 148 5.94 -26.80 1.33
CA PRO A 148 7.32 -27.25 1.50
C PRO A 148 7.49 -28.78 1.47
N ALA A 149 6.41 -29.53 1.69
CA ALA A 149 6.41 -30.99 1.61
C ALA A 149 6.08 -31.52 0.20
N VAL A 150 5.90 -30.65 -0.80
CA VAL A 150 5.63 -31.07 -2.17
C VAL A 150 6.78 -31.93 -2.69
N ALA A 151 6.43 -33.08 -3.25
CA ALA A 151 7.37 -34.05 -3.78
C ALA A 151 7.07 -34.35 -5.25
N TRP A 152 8.12 -34.75 -5.98
CA TRP A 152 7.95 -35.27 -7.33
C TRP A 152 7.15 -36.57 -7.29
N ARG A 153 6.32 -36.80 -8.32
CA ARG A 153 5.55 -38.04 -8.47
C ARG A 153 5.97 -38.79 -9.74
N ASP A 154 5.96 -40.11 -9.67
CA ASP A 154 6.40 -40.98 -10.77
C ASP A 154 5.50 -40.91 -12.02
N ASP A 155 4.30 -40.33 -11.91
CA ASP A 155 3.37 -40.11 -13.03
C ASP A 155 3.63 -38.80 -13.80
N LEU A 156 4.66 -38.05 -13.43
CA LEU A 156 5.10 -36.82 -14.11
C LEU A 156 6.33 -37.08 -15.00
N PRO A 157 6.61 -36.26 -16.05
CA PRO A 157 7.66 -36.53 -17.03
C PRO A 157 9.06 -36.39 -16.42
N GLY A 158 9.97 -37.29 -16.77
CA GLY A 158 11.32 -37.32 -16.22
C GLY A 158 12.12 -36.02 -16.41
N GLU A 159 11.86 -35.27 -17.48
CA GLU A 159 12.47 -33.97 -17.76
C GLU A 159 12.19 -32.96 -16.64
N GLY A 160 10.95 -32.93 -16.14
CA GLY A 160 10.57 -32.04 -15.04
C GLY A 160 11.19 -32.44 -13.71
N ARG A 161 11.45 -33.74 -13.49
CA ARG A 161 12.12 -34.23 -12.28
C ARG A 161 13.51 -33.62 -12.13
N VAL A 162 14.28 -33.58 -13.22
CA VAL A 162 15.64 -33.03 -13.22
C VAL A 162 15.63 -31.55 -12.82
N VAL A 163 14.67 -30.77 -13.33
CA VAL A 163 14.54 -29.35 -13.01
C VAL A 163 14.01 -29.14 -11.59
N PHE A 164 13.04 -29.94 -11.16
CA PHE A 164 12.49 -29.91 -9.81
C PHE A 164 13.59 -30.23 -8.80
N GLU A 165 14.23 -31.40 -8.88
CA GLU A 165 15.24 -31.87 -7.92
C GLU A 165 16.58 -31.12 -7.99
N ALA A 166 16.79 -30.28 -9.02
CA ALA A 166 17.98 -29.45 -9.10
C ALA A 166 18.13 -28.58 -7.84
N PRO A 167 19.36 -28.47 -7.28
CA PRO A 167 19.60 -27.57 -6.16
C PRO A 167 19.10 -26.16 -6.46
N ALA A 168 18.27 -25.63 -5.57
CA ALA A 168 17.87 -24.24 -5.66
C ALA A 168 19.10 -23.35 -5.41
N PRO A 169 19.25 -22.22 -6.14
CA PRO A 169 20.20 -21.20 -5.73
C PRO A 169 19.84 -20.74 -4.30
N PRO A 170 20.81 -20.22 -3.53
CA PRO A 170 20.52 -19.65 -2.22
C PRO A 170 19.43 -18.60 -2.37
N GLU A 171 18.37 -18.74 -1.57
CA GLU A 171 17.21 -17.86 -1.63
C GLU A 171 17.55 -16.53 -0.96
N ILE A 172 17.37 -15.43 -1.71
CA ILE A 172 17.38 -14.10 -1.14
C ILE A 172 16.00 -13.89 -0.50
N LEU A 173 15.99 -13.71 0.81
CA LEU A 173 14.77 -13.51 1.58
C LEU A 173 14.49 -12.01 1.73
N ALA A 174 13.37 -11.60 1.17
CA ALA A 174 12.77 -10.29 1.33
C ALA A 174 11.87 -10.25 2.59
N SER A 175 11.83 -9.09 3.24
CA SER A 175 10.88 -8.79 4.30
C SER A 175 9.56 -8.29 3.72
N VAL A 176 8.46 -8.93 4.04
CA VAL A 176 7.10 -8.43 3.78
C VAL A 176 6.49 -8.04 5.12
N ARG A 177 6.16 -6.76 5.28
CA ARG A 177 5.44 -6.25 6.46
C ARG A 177 4.05 -5.78 6.07
N VAL A 178 3.12 -5.75 7.03
CA VAL A 178 1.78 -5.20 6.82
C VAL A 178 1.55 -3.96 7.66
N LEU A 179 0.78 -3.00 7.12
CA LEU A 179 0.18 -1.93 7.91
C LEU A 179 -1.33 -1.84 7.71
N PRO A 180 -2.09 -1.60 8.81
CA PRO A 180 -1.58 -1.56 10.18
C PRO A 180 -1.25 -3.00 10.66
N SER A 181 -0.40 -3.14 11.69
CA SER A 181 0.02 -4.46 12.21
C SER A 181 -1.00 -5.09 13.17
N ASP A 182 -1.96 -4.32 13.69
CA ASP A 182 -2.99 -4.76 14.65
C ASP A 182 -4.20 -5.45 13.99
N ASN A 183 -4.02 -6.10 12.84
CA ASN A 183 -5.09 -6.77 12.12
C ASN A 183 -5.58 -8.00 12.89
N ALA A 184 -6.88 -8.02 13.22
CA ALA A 184 -7.49 -9.12 13.95
C ALA A 184 -7.55 -10.46 13.17
N SER A 185 -7.33 -10.44 11.84
CA SER A 185 -7.23 -11.63 10.99
C SER A 185 -6.57 -11.31 9.65
N GLY A 186 -5.49 -12.01 9.33
CA GLY A 186 -4.68 -11.79 8.13
C GLY A 186 -3.83 -10.51 8.17
N PRO A 187 -3.06 -10.21 7.10
CA PRO A 187 -3.09 -10.84 5.79
C PRO A 187 -2.42 -12.22 5.77
N TRP A 188 -2.61 -12.96 4.68
CA TRP A 188 -1.93 -14.22 4.41
C TRP A 188 -1.07 -14.08 3.17
N ILE A 189 0.12 -14.68 3.20
CA ILE A 189 0.97 -14.87 2.02
C ILE A 189 1.11 -16.37 1.81
N ASP A 190 0.69 -16.86 0.64
CA ASP A 190 0.72 -18.30 0.30
C ASP A 190 -0.04 -19.19 1.31
N GLY A 191 -1.07 -18.63 1.94
CA GLY A 191 -1.89 -19.30 2.96
C GLY A 191 -1.28 -19.29 4.37
N VAL A 192 -0.10 -18.70 4.55
CA VAL A 192 0.53 -18.47 5.85
C VAL A 192 0.09 -17.10 6.37
N GLU A 193 -0.49 -17.06 7.57
CA GLU A 193 -0.87 -15.80 8.22
C GLU A 193 0.37 -14.99 8.60
N LEU A 194 0.32 -13.69 8.31
CA LEU A 194 1.36 -12.73 8.59
C LEU A 194 0.99 -11.97 9.87
N ASP A 195 1.87 -12.05 10.87
CA ASP A 195 1.73 -11.35 12.15
C ASP A 195 2.23 -9.89 11.97
N ASP A 196 3.53 -9.66 12.15
CA ASP A 196 4.17 -8.36 11.87
C ASP A 196 4.97 -8.35 10.56
N GLU A 197 5.78 -9.39 10.37
CA GLU A 197 6.74 -9.53 9.29
C GLU A 197 6.81 -11.00 8.85
N LEU A 198 6.79 -11.23 7.54
CA LEU A 198 7.09 -12.52 6.94
C LEU A 198 8.31 -12.41 6.04
N ARG A 199 9.26 -13.33 6.22
CA ARG A 199 10.39 -13.49 5.31
C ARG A 199 9.96 -14.41 4.19
N VAL A 200 9.87 -13.86 2.98
CA VAL A 200 9.59 -14.65 1.79
C VAL A 200 10.74 -14.52 0.79
N PRO A 201 11.05 -15.58 0.05
CA PRO A 201 11.97 -15.49 -1.07
C PRO A 201 11.46 -14.55 -2.15
N GLU A 202 12.34 -14.03 -2.99
CA GLU A 202 11.94 -13.28 -4.18
C GLU A 202 11.11 -14.15 -5.14
N GLY A 203 10.05 -13.58 -5.72
CA GLY A 203 9.20 -14.27 -6.70
C GLY A 203 7.72 -13.93 -6.60
N LEU A 204 6.90 -14.83 -7.14
CA LEU A 204 5.44 -14.70 -7.20
C LEU A 204 4.80 -15.39 -5.99
N HIS A 205 4.02 -14.62 -5.24
CA HIS A 205 3.27 -15.04 -4.05
C HIS A 205 1.80 -14.68 -4.18
N LEU A 206 0.94 -15.44 -3.51
CA LEU A 206 -0.47 -15.12 -3.38
C LEU A 206 -0.70 -14.36 -2.07
N ALA A 207 -0.95 -13.05 -2.17
CA ALA A 207 -1.32 -12.24 -1.03
C ALA A 207 -2.84 -12.24 -0.87
N GLN A 208 -3.32 -12.46 0.35
CA GLN A 208 -4.73 -12.44 0.70
C GLN A 208 -4.93 -11.54 1.91
N TYR A 209 -5.98 -10.74 1.92
CA TYR A 209 -6.24 -9.80 3.01
C TYR A 209 -7.73 -9.66 3.28
N SER A 210 -8.04 -9.38 4.54
CA SER A 210 -9.40 -9.09 4.99
C SER A 210 -9.85 -7.72 4.49
N SER A 211 -11.11 -7.62 4.08
CA SER A 211 -11.76 -6.36 3.71
C SER A 211 -13.21 -6.37 4.17
N VAL A 212 -13.91 -5.24 4.04
CA VAL A 212 -15.37 -5.17 4.30
C VAL A 212 -16.19 -6.14 3.44
N ALA A 213 -15.67 -6.55 2.28
CA ALA A 213 -16.31 -7.52 1.38
C ALA A 213 -15.90 -8.98 1.67
N GLY A 214 -15.17 -9.23 2.75
CA GLY A 214 -14.55 -10.52 3.05
C GLY A 214 -13.09 -10.58 2.59
N ILE A 215 -12.55 -11.78 2.47
CA ILE A 215 -11.17 -12.00 2.01
C ILE A 215 -11.08 -11.60 0.53
N GLN A 216 -10.01 -10.93 0.17
CA GLN A 216 -9.62 -10.61 -1.20
C GLN A 216 -8.25 -11.18 -1.47
N SER A 217 -7.97 -11.52 -2.73
CA SER A 217 -6.67 -12.06 -3.15
C SER A 217 -6.03 -11.19 -4.23
N ALA A 218 -4.71 -11.19 -4.26
CA ALA A 218 -3.90 -10.52 -5.26
C ALA A 218 -2.60 -11.29 -5.48
N TRP A 219 -2.07 -11.23 -6.70
CA TRP A 219 -0.73 -11.72 -6.99
C TRP A 219 0.30 -10.67 -6.56
N LEU A 220 1.25 -11.05 -5.72
CA LEU A 220 2.34 -10.21 -5.25
C LEU A 220 3.66 -10.71 -5.86
N SER A 221 4.34 -9.88 -6.63
CA SER A 221 5.68 -10.15 -7.14
C SER A 221 6.69 -9.43 -6.25
N VAL A 222 7.42 -10.16 -5.42
CA VAL A 222 8.40 -9.63 -4.46
C VAL A 222 9.80 -9.66 -5.09
N GLY A 223 10.45 -8.50 -5.17
CA GLY A 223 11.85 -8.35 -5.59
C GLY A 223 12.79 -7.97 -4.44
N GLY A 224 12.25 -7.47 -3.33
CA GLY A 224 13.00 -7.09 -2.14
C GLY A 224 12.07 -6.68 -1.00
N ASP A 225 12.61 -5.97 -0.01
CA ASP A 225 11.84 -5.55 1.16
C ASP A 225 10.64 -4.68 0.75
N THR A 226 9.47 -5.02 1.30
CA THR A 226 8.20 -4.40 0.94
C THR A 226 7.26 -4.24 2.13
N LEU A 227 6.33 -3.30 1.98
CA LEU A 227 5.32 -2.94 2.95
C LEU A 227 3.95 -2.98 2.26
N LEU A 228 3.11 -3.94 2.64
CA LEU A 228 1.73 -4.04 2.21
C LEU A 228 0.87 -3.13 3.08
N VAL A 229 0.32 -2.07 2.49
CA VAL A 229 -0.56 -1.14 3.18
C VAL A 229 -2.00 -1.52 2.89
N LEU A 230 -2.79 -1.72 3.94
CA LEU A 230 -4.22 -2.08 3.89
C LEU A 230 -5.06 -0.91 4.45
N PRO A 231 -5.38 0.13 3.65
CA PRO A 231 -6.06 1.32 4.14
C PRO A 231 -7.36 1.03 4.91
N GLY A 232 -8.17 0.08 4.42
CA GLY A 232 -9.43 -0.29 5.04
C GLY A 232 -9.33 -0.92 6.44
N ASN A 233 -8.12 -1.32 6.86
CA ASN A 233 -7.90 -1.94 8.16
C ASN A 233 -7.44 -0.95 9.24
N PHE A 234 -7.11 0.30 8.88
CA PHE A 234 -6.75 1.30 9.87
C PHE A 234 -7.96 1.67 10.74
N HIS A 235 -7.84 1.43 12.05
CA HIS A 235 -8.86 1.80 13.02
C HIS A 235 -8.62 3.20 13.59
N ARG A 236 -9.70 3.97 13.70
CA ARG A 236 -9.68 5.30 14.32
C ARG A 236 -9.29 5.19 15.81
N PRO A 237 -8.56 6.17 16.36
CA PRO A 237 -8.13 7.41 15.71
C PRO A 237 -6.82 7.25 14.91
N VAL A 238 -6.86 7.50 13.59
CA VAL A 238 -5.70 7.28 12.70
C VAL A 238 -4.78 8.49 12.68
N VAL A 239 -5.29 9.66 12.30
CA VAL A 239 -4.48 10.89 12.19
C VAL A 239 -3.92 11.38 13.53
N GLN A 240 -4.52 10.96 14.66
CA GLN A 240 -4.01 11.27 15.99
C GLN A 240 -2.64 10.64 16.25
N ARG A 241 -2.32 9.52 15.57
CA ARG A 241 -1.02 8.86 15.63
C ARG A 241 0.13 9.77 15.18
N MET A 242 -0.15 10.84 14.43
CA MET A 242 0.87 11.84 14.08
C MET A 242 1.48 12.55 15.29
N ALA A 243 0.79 12.60 16.42
CA ALA A 243 1.31 13.21 17.65
C ALA A 243 2.35 12.34 18.38
N VAL A 244 2.48 11.06 18.01
CA VAL A 244 3.42 10.10 18.61
C VAL A 244 4.47 9.74 17.55
N PRO A 245 5.74 10.17 17.68
CA PRO A 245 6.77 9.95 16.67
C PRO A 245 6.92 8.50 16.22
N GLU A 246 6.77 7.54 17.14
CA GLU A 246 6.87 6.11 16.88
C GLU A 246 5.74 5.58 15.98
N ASP A 247 4.57 6.23 15.98
CA ASP A 247 3.40 5.82 15.22
C ASP A 247 3.23 6.60 13.90
N GLN A 248 4.04 7.65 13.66
CA GLN A 248 3.96 8.49 12.45
C GLN A 248 4.15 7.68 11.17
N GLY A 249 5.08 6.72 11.17
CA GLY A 249 5.39 5.90 10.00
C GLY A 249 4.17 5.15 9.44
N ALA A 250 3.20 4.79 10.28
CA ALA A 250 1.98 4.12 9.82
C ALA A 250 1.06 5.07 9.04
N VAL A 251 0.96 6.33 9.47
CA VAL A 251 0.17 7.36 8.78
C VAL A 251 0.87 7.81 7.49
N GLU A 252 2.19 7.95 7.52
CA GLU A 252 3.01 8.24 6.34
C GLU A 252 2.84 7.18 5.26
N ALA A 253 2.90 5.89 5.63
CA ALA A 253 2.68 4.78 4.70
C ALA A 253 1.25 4.76 4.14
N LEU A 254 0.23 5.03 4.97
CA LEU A 254 -1.15 5.17 4.51
C LEU A 254 -1.29 6.26 3.46
N LEU A 255 -0.67 7.42 3.67
CA LEU A 255 -0.70 8.52 2.73
C LEU A 255 0.06 8.21 1.45
N ALA A 256 1.23 7.57 1.56
CA ALA A 256 2.00 7.16 0.40
C ALA A 256 1.23 6.17 -0.49
N ALA A 257 0.49 5.25 0.12
CA ALA A 257 -0.37 4.28 -0.57
C ALA A 257 -1.61 4.93 -1.19
N ALA A 258 -2.34 5.77 -0.45
CA ALA A 258 -3.60 6.35 -0.89
C ALA A 258 -3.43 7.53 -1.85
N LEU A 259 -2.28 8.22 -1.81
CA LEU A 259 -1.98 9.41 -2.60
C LEU A 259 -0.58 9.28 -3.25
N PRO A 260 -0.38 8.33 -4.18
CA PRO A 260 0.96 7.98 -4.69
C PRO A 260 1.68 9.15 -5.38
N GLU A 261 0.94 10.04 -6.03
CA GLU A 261 1.48 11.22 -6.73
C GLU A 261 1.81 12.40 -5.80
N MET A 262 1.54 12.29 -4.49
CA MET A 262 1.78 13.39 -3.57
C MET A 262 3.27 13.60 -3.32
N ARG A 263 3.71 14.85 -3.46
CA ARG A 263 5.04 15.31 -3.02
C ARG A 263 5.03 15.91 -1.62
N ALA A 264 3.87 16.44 -1.23
CA ALA A 264 3.64 17.02 0.08
C ALA A 264 2.18 16.83 0.48
N ALA A 265 1.90 16.66 1.75
CA ALA A 265 0.56 16.74 2.32
C ALA A 265 0.62 17.34 3.73
N TYR A 266 -0.44 18.04 4.10
CA TYR A 266 -0.67 18.45 5.47
C TYR A 266 -1.60 17.45 6.15
N VAL A 267 -1.32 17.09 7.40
CA VAL A 267 -2.23 16.34 8.27
C VAL A 267 -2.64 17.23 9.42
N ALA A 268 -3.94 17.42 9.63
CA ALA A 268 -4.49 18.27 10.69
C ALA A 268 -5.33 17.46 11.67
N HIS A 269 -5.00 17.53 12.96
CA HIS A 269 -5.75 16.86 14.03
C HIS A 269 -5.55 17.53 15.39
N GLY A 270 -6.63 17.72 16.16
CA GLY A 270 -6.54 18.16 17.55
C GLY A 270 -5.84 19.51 17.78
N GLY A 271 -5.80 20.38 16.76
CA GLY A 271 -5.01 21.63 16.78
C GLY A 271 -3.54 21.47 16.39
N GLY A 272 -3.05 20.24 16.23
CA GLY A 272 -1.76 19.94 15.59
C GLY A 272 -1.84 20.05 14.07
N LEU A 273 -0.70 20.36 13.44
CA LEU A 273 -0.52 20.40 12.00
C LEU A 273 0.85 19.82 11.66
N TRP A 274 0.88 18.79 10.84
CA TRP A 274 2.12 18.18 10.35
C TRP A 274 2.21 18.34 8.84
N LEU A 275 3.39 18.69 8.34
CA LEU A 275 3.74 18.68 6.93
C LEU A 275 4.54 17.41 6.66
N ILE A 276 4.04 16.58 5.76
CA ILE A 276 4.70 15.38 5.26
C ILE A 276 5.20 15.70 3.87
N THR A 277 6.49 15.53 3.63
CA THR A 277 7.10 15.67 2.30
C THR A 277 7.74 14.37 1.85
N ARG A 278 7.65 14.09 0.54
CA ARG A 278 8.18 12.87 -0.09
C ARG A 278 9.17 13.22 -1.19
N ASP A 279 10.32 12.59 -1.17
CA ASP A 279 11.31 12.61 -2.25
C ASP A 279 11.67 11.18 -2.64
N GLY A 280 11.05 10.68 -3.71
CA GLY A 280 11.11 9.26 -4.07
C GLY A 280 10.47 8.37 -2.98
N HIS A 281 11.30 7.55 -2.33
CA HIS A 281 10.91 6.65 -1.25
C HIS A 281 11.11 7.25 0.15
N ASP A 282 11.85 8.36 0.25
CA ASP A 282 12.13 9.00 1.53
C ASP A 282 10.95 9.90 1.92
N THR A 283 10.54 9.79 3.18
CA THR A 283 9.48 10.60 3.78
C THR A 283 10.02 11.37 4.96
N THR A 284 9.65 12.64 5.06
CA THR A 284 9.98 13.48 6.21
C THR A 284 8.73 14.16 6.74
N THR A 285 8.58 14.12 8.06
CA THR A 285 7.47 14.73 8.79
C THR A 285 7.98 15.89 9.63
N THR A 286 7.35 17.05 9.49
CA THR A 286 7.65 18.26 10.26
C THR A 286 6.38 18.77 10.92
N GLU A 287 6.37 18.85 12.25
CA GLU A 287 5.30 19.57 12.96
C GLU A 287 5.43 21.07 12.69
N ILE A 288 4.32 21.69 12.27
CA ILE A 288 4.25 23.11 11.97
C ILE A 288 3.75 23.83 13.20
N ASP A 289 4.59 24.61 13.86
CA ASP A 289 4.17 25.41 15.02
C ASP A 289 3.01 26.36 14.68
N PRO A 290 2.11 26.64 15.64
CA PRO A 290 1.14 27.70 15.45
C PRO A 290 1.89 29.03 15.30
N LEU A 291 1.45 29.88 14.36
CA LEU A 291 2.00 31.23 14.25
C LEU A 291 1.85 31.92 15.61
N PRO A 292 2.90 32.60 16.11
CA PRO A 292 2.78 33.37 17.33
C PRO A 292 1.64 34.38 17.13
N PRO A 293 0.83 34.63 18.17
CA PRO A 293 -0.23 35.63 18.08
C PRO A 293 0.39 36.96 17.61
N PRO A 294 -0.31 37.71 16.74
CA PRO A 294 0.22 38.98 16.25
C PRO A 294 0.60 39.84 17.45
N GLU A 295 1.82 40.40 17.43
CA GLU A 295 2.26 41.31 18.48
C GLU A 295 1.17 42.38 18.66
N PRO A 296 0.73 42.66 19.90
CA PRO A 296 -0.31 43.65 20.12
C PRO A 296 0.15 44.95 19.46
N GLU A 297 -0.70 45.52 18.59
CA GLU A 297 -0.36 46.77 17.90
C GLU A 297 0.17 47.75 18.94
N PRO A 298 1.39 48.29 18.76
CA PRO A 298 2.04 49.08 19.79
C PRO A 298 1.09 50.18 20.20
N GLU A 299 0.60 50.12 21.45
CA GLU A 299 -0.48 50.98 21.97
C GLU A 299 -0.24 52.39 21.45
N GLY A 300 -1.08 52.78 20.49
CA GLY A 300 -0.75 53.85 19.56
C GLY A 300 -0.23 55.04 20.35
N ARG A 301 1.07 55.37 20.15
CA ARG A 301 1.73 56.52 20.78
C ARG A 301 0.74 57.67 20.71
N GLY A 302 0.16 58.00 21.87
CA GLY A 302 -1.07 58.78 21.96
C GLY A 302 -1.00 59.94 21.01
N ARG A 303 -2.01 60.06 20.13
CA ARG A 303 -2.23 61.23 19.27
C ARG A 303 -1.95 62.48 20.12
N LYS A 304 -0.75 63.07 19.97
CA LYS A 304 -0.41 64.34 20.63
C LYS A 304 -1.48 65.32 20.17
N LYS A 305 -2.39 65.69 21.08
CA LYS A 305 -3.39 66.74 20.86
C LYS A 305 -2.66 67.96 20.30
N LYS A 306 -2.84 68.24 19.01
CA LYS A 306 -2.39 69.49 18.38
C LYS A 306 -3.05 70.63 19.16
N LYS A 307 -2.28 71.31 20.02
CA LYS A 307 -2.72 72.47 20.78
C LYS A 307 -3.07 73.56 19.77
N LYS A 308 -4.38 73.85 19.65
CA LYS A 308 -4.93 74.88 18.77
C LYS A 308 -4.49 76.24 19.31
N GLU A 309 -3.50 76.84 18.68
CA GLU A 309 -3.01 78.18 19.01
C GLU A 309 -4.06 79.21 18.58
N LYS A 310 -4.65 79.92 19.54
CA LYS A 310 -5.65 80.97 19.31
C LYS A 310 -4.92 82.22 18.81
N GLY A 311 -4.93 82.44 17.50
CA GLY A 311 -4.51 83.69 16.88
C GLY A 311 -5.33 84.86 17.43
N LYS A 312 -4.65 85.81 18.07
CA LYS A 312 -5.20 87.04 18.63
C LYS A 312 -5.25 88.10 17.53
N THR A 313 -6.42 88.29 16.93
CA THR A 313 -6.69 89.35 15.96
C THR A 313 -6.62 90.71 16.63
N ARG A 314 -5.64 91.55 16.26
CA ARG A 314 -5.58 92.98 16.61
C ARG A 314 -6.38 93.74 15.55
N ARG A 315 -7.45 94.44 15.97
CA ARG A 315 -8.14 95.45 15.16
C ARG A 315 -7.33 96.76 15.26
N GLY A 316 -6.97 97.30 14.10
CA GLY A 316 -6.92 98.74 13.85
C GLY A 316 -8.22 99.16 13.18
#